data_AF-A0A1G3QIT2-F1
#
_entry.id   AF-A0A1G3QIT2-F1
#
_cell.length_a   1.000
_cell.length_b   1.000
_cell.length_c   1.000
_cell.angle_alpha   90.00
_cell.angle_beta   90.00
_cell.angle_gamma   90.00
#
_symmetry.space_group_name_H-M   'P 1'
#
loop_
_entity.id
_entity.type
_entity.pdbx_description
1 polymer ?
#
loop_
_entity_poly.entity_id
_entity_poly.type
_entity_poly.pdbx_seq_one_letter_code
_entity_poly.pdbx_strand_id
1 'polypeptide(L)' 'MKCRTGCGACCIAPSISTPIPGMPGGKPAGVRCTQLTRENRCAIFGKEDRPAVCQDLRPSPEMCGRNIE' A
#
# COMPACT_ATOMS: atom_id res chain seq x y z
N MET A 1 15.88 -0.87 1.97
CA MET A 1 15.62 -2.27 1.55
C MET A 1 15.05 -2.30 0.14
N LYS A 2 15.11 -3.43 -0.59
CA LYS A 2 14.45 -3.54 -1.89
C LYS A 2 12.96 -3.84 -1.70
N CYS A 3 12.09 -3.27 -2.54
CA CYS A 3 10.66 -3.56 -2.53
C CYS A 3 10.44 -5.04 -2.85
N ARG A 4 9.58 -5.72 -2.08
CA ARG A 4 9.17 -7.11 -2.34
C ARG A 4 7.79 -7.11 -2.98
N THR A 5 7.72 -7.39 -4.28
CA THR A 5 6.45 -7.57 -4.98
C THR A 5 5.65 -8.69 -4.32
N GLY A 6 4.37 -8.47 -4.03
CA GLY A 6 3.51 -9.46 -3.38
C GLY A 6 3.55 -9.48 -1.85
N CYS A 7 4.27 -8.56 -1.17
CA CYS A 7 4.22 -8.49 0.29
C CYS A 7 2.98 -7.77 0.85
N GLY A 8 2.30 -6.94 0.05
CA GLY A 8 1.12 -6.17 0.47
C GLY A 8 1.35 -5.09 1.53
N ALA A 9 2.55 -4.98 2.11
CA ALA A 9 2.85 -4.07 3.23
C ALA A 9 2.52 -2.61 2.91
N CYS A 10 2.87 -2.14 1.70
CA CYS A 10 2.56 -0.78 1.25
C CYS A 10 1.06 -0.47 1.14
N CYS A 11 0.20 -1.48 1.07
CA CYS A 11 -1.25 -1.33 1.03
C CYS A 11 -1.91 -1.49 2.41
N ILE A 12 -1.17 -1.89 3.44
CA ILE A 12 -1.70 -2.12 4.79
C ILE A 12 -1.12 -1.09 5.75
N ALA A 13 0.21 -0.94 5.79
CA ALA A 13 0.90 -0.17 6.82
C ALA A 13 0.65 1.36 6.78
N PRO A 14 0.82 2.08 5.65
CA PRO A 14 0.77 3.55 5.68
C PRO A 14 -0.66 4.06 5.87
N SER A 15 -0.82 5.24 6.46
CA SER A 15 -2.06 6.01 6.34
C SER A 15 -2.08 6.76 5.02
N ILE A 16 -3.27 6.91 4.45
CA ILE A 16 -3.55 7.68 3.24
C ILE A 16 -4.63 8.68 3.62
N SER A 17 -4.30 9.96 3.69
CA SER A 17 -5.26 11.02 4.06
C SER A 17 -6.09 11.53 2.88
N THR A 18 -5.74 11.13 1.65
CA THR A 18 -6.45 11.51 0.42
C THR A 18 -7.42 10.40 0.00
N PRO A 19 -8.51 10.75 -0.71
CA PRO A 19 -9.42 9.76 -1.29
C PRO A 19 -8.68 8.80 -2.24
N ILE A 20 -9.15 7.55 -2.28
CA ILE A 20 -8.77 6.56 -3.28
C ILE A 20 -10.01 5.82 -3.78
N PRO A 21 -9.98 5.20 -4.98
CA PRO A 21 -11.14 4.44 -5.47
C PRO A 21 -11.59 3.38 -4.45
N GLY A 22 -12.84 3.47 -4.02
CA GLY A 22 -13.44 2.60 -2.99
C GLY A 22 -13.12 2.96 -1.54
N MET A 23 -12.33 4.01 -1.26
CA MET A 23 -12.14 4.57 0.09
C MET A 23 -12.14 6.12 0.05
N PRO A 24 -13.31 6.78 0.04
CA PRO A 24 -13.42 8.23 -0.10
C PRO A 24 -12.83 9.01 1.07
N GLY A 25 -12.83 8.44 2.28
CA GLY A 25 -12.19 9.02 3.47
C GLY A 25 -10.69 8.73 3.58
N GLY A 26 -10.08 8.18 2.53
CA GLY A 26 -8.72 7.65 2.60
C GLY A 26 -8.63 6.33 3.35
N LYS A 27 -7.44 5.99 3.84
CA LYS A 27 -7.13 4.70 4.46
C LYS A 27 -6.34 4.90 5.76
N PRO A 28 -6.84 4.44 6.92
CA PRO A 28 -6.04 4.43 8.14
C PRO A 28 -4.81 3.50 8.03
N ALA A 29 -3.80 3.77 8.84
CA ALA A 29 -2.64 2.89 8.99
C ALA A 29 -3.08 1.52 9.55
N GLY A 30 -2.45 0.43 9.10
CA GLY A 30 -2.79 -0.94 9.48
C GLY A 30 -4.08 -1.49 8.85
N VAL A 31 -4.91 -0.65 8.23
CA VAL A 31 -6.12 -1.11 7.52
C VAL A 31 -5.77 -1.58 6.12
N ARG A 32 -6.33 -2.73 5.74
CA ARG A 32 -6.18 -3.31 4.40
C ARG A 32 -6.84 -2.41 3.34
N CYS A 33 -6.04 -1.93 2.39
CA CYS A 33 -6.55 -1.15 1.25
C CYS A 33 -7.49 -1.98 0.38
N THR A 34 -8.60 -1.39 -0.08
CA THR A 34 -9.53 -2.01 -1.03
C THR A 34 -8.87 -2.43 -2.35
N GLN A 35 -7.77 -1.77 -2.72
CA GLN A 35 -7.01 -2.05 -3.94
C GLN A 35 -6.00 -3.20 -3.79
N LEU A 36 -5.88 -3.83 -2.61
CA LEU A 36 -4.97 -4.95 -2.39
C LEU A 36 -5.59 -6.28 -2.83
N THR A 37 -5.12 -6.82 -3.96
CA THR A 37 -5.60 -8.09 -4.52
C THR A 37 -5.26 -9.29 -3.61
N ARG A 38 -5.82 -10.45 -3.94
CA ARG A 38 -5.55 -11.71 -3.23
C ARG A 38 -4.08 -12.13 -3.35
N GLU A 39 -3.42 -11.78 -4.46
CA GLU A 39 -1.98 -12.01 -4.67
C GLU A 39 -1.10 -10.94 -4.01
N ASN A 40 -1.68 -10.11 -3.12
CA ASN A 40 -0.99 -9.03 -2.42
C ASN A 40 -0.29 -8.02 -3.34
N ARG A 41 -0.93 -7.73 -4.48
CA ARG A 41 -0.53 -6.67 -5.42
C ARG A 41 -1.56 -5.53 -5.39
N CYS A 42 -1.13 -4.32 -5.73
CA CYS A 42 -2.04 -3.19 -5.83
C CYS A 42 -2.70 -3.17 -7.21
N ALA A 43 -4.03 -3.20 -7.27
CA ALA A 43 -4.82 -3.24 -8.51
C ALA A 43 -4.69 -1.97 -9.38
N ILE A 44 -4.27 -0.86 -8.77
CA ILE A 44 -4.02 0.43 -9.43
C ILE A 44 -2.52 0.78 -9.47
N PHE A 45 -1.62 -0.20 -9.32
CA PHE A 45 -0.18 0.05 -9.43
C PHE A 45 0.16 0.66 -10.79
N GLY A 46 0.73 1.88 -10.80
CA GLY A 46 1.15 2.57 -12.02
C GLY A 46 0.02 3.33 -12.74
N LYS A 47 -1.18 3.39 -12.16
CA LYS A 47 -2.30 4.17 -12.69
C LYS A 47 -2.38 5.55 -12.04
N GLU A 48 -3.00 6.50 -12.72
CA GLU A 48 -3.26 7.87 -12.22
C GLU A 48 -4.10 7.88 -10.93
N ASP A 49 -5.02 6.93 -10.80
CA ASP A 49 -5.87 6.76 -9.60
C ASP A 49 -5.08 6.40 -8.33
N ARG A 50 -3.80 6.01 -8.47
CA ARG A 50 -2.95 5.68 -7.32
C ARG A 50 -2.50 6.98 -6.65
N PRO A 51 -2.80 7.18 -5.36
CA PRO A 51 -2.49 8.44 -4.69
C PRO A 51 -0.97 8.66 -4.65
N ALA A 52 -0.54 9.92 -4.74
CA ALA A 52 0.87 10.33 -4.77
C ALA A 52 1.69 9.71 -3.63
N VAL A 53 1.14 9.71 -2.40
CA VAL A 53 1.80 9.08 -1.24
C VAL A 53 2.15 7.62 -1.47
N CYS A 54 1.33 6.86 -2.20
CA CYS A 54 1.63 5.47 -2.53
C CYS A 54 2.63 5.32 -3.68
N GLN A 55 2.77 6.32 -4.55
CA GLN A 55 3.75 6.35 -5.63
C GLN A 55 5.15 6.67 -5.08
N ASP A 56 5.23 7.63 -4.16
CA ASP A 56 6.47 8.08 -3.52
C ASP A 56 6.95 7.17 -2.38
N LEU A 57 6.10 6.23 -1.95
CA LEU A 57 6.39 5.36 -0.81
C LEU A 57 7.63 4.49 -1.06
N ARG A 58 8.64 4.68 -0.22
CA ARG A 58 9.84 3.83 -0.18
C ARG A 58 9.69 2.74 0.88
N PRO A 59 10.16 1.52 0.60
CA PRO A 59 10.09 0.43 1.57
C PRO A 59 11.00 0.70 2.79
N SER A 60 10.44 0.59 3.98
CA SER A 60 11.13 0.75 5.27
C SER A 60 10.98 -0.49 6.16
N PRO A 61 11.93 -0.75 7.09
CA PRO A 61 11.85 -1.90 8.00
C PRO A 61 10.59 -1.90 8.88
N GLU A 62 10.13 -0.72 9.30
CA GLU A 62 8.94 -0.57 10.15
C GLU A 62 7.67 -1.01 9.41
N MET A 63 7.56 -0.68 8.12
CA MET A 63 6.43 -1.07 7.28
C MET A 63 6.51 -2.53 6.83
N CYS A 64 7.68 -2.95 6.36
CA CYS A 64 7.84 -4.25 5.71
C CYS A 64 8.07 -5.39 6.71
N GLY A 65 8.31 -5.07 7.98
CA GLY A 65 8.60 -6.02 9.05
C GLY A 65 9.98 -6.67 8.93
N ARG A 66 10.32 -7.49 9.93
CA ARG A 66 11.44 -8.43 9.86
C ARG A 66 10.98 -9.65 9.06
N ASN A 67 11.78 -10.06 8.09
CA ASN A 67 11.48 -11.19 7.21
C ASN A 67 10.96 -12.39 8.00
N ILE A 68 9.78 -12.85 7.66
CA ILE A 68 9.35 -14.24 7.84
C ILE A 68 9.08 -14.74 6.43
N GLU A 69 9.83 -15.76 6.05
CA GLU A 69 9.72 -16.49 4.80
C GLU A 69 8.34 -17.14 4.64
#